data_AF-A0A069RFI0-F1
#
_entry.id   AF-A0A069RFI0-F1
#
_cell.length_a   1.000
_cell.length_b   1.000
_cell.length_c   1.000
_cell.angle_alpha   90.00
_cell.angle_beta   90.00
_cell.angle_gamma   90.00
#
_symmetry.space_group_name_H-M   'P 1'
#
loop_
_entity.id
_entity.type
_entity.pdbx_description
1 polymer ?
#
loop_
_entity_poly.entity_id
_entity_poly.type
_entity_poly.pdbx_seq_one_letter_code
_entity_poly.pdbx_strand_id
1 'polypeptide(L)'
;MKKFTIKNYMLAAVLGALVLILIRNIDASQGIVGQNQDGQPDESASNEILAQVGFGSHFSSSKFTPSRQRFVIAQSSDKNRIFYIKPSDEKGINVGTNIKGDVKYNVDIFFEDKKSKKTAVVEKGRPMVSLAKFSPDERYIAFSGGRKLTVLDIESGELLFKKETAEDFVNYFGWGFEGNRIYTEFKRNTNGNIYDIEGSKLIMSYEAQDKVYPKDIIDGEYFYCTSSGSLIESDVIDAERSSKTLISSKDGAKTVEIADGRFRGSHKKASIHVGDNEFGLIYTADANGDVKRLSEKYIYDVKFVYGGKIAYIVQHGHGTENKFTLVVEDPSNGDLVENKTEIEVSGSSFATTPDGRYGFIGGPLGEIVDFNLESVLGKEREPGQGKSEAEKKAIYETLIGGLDILYKYEMTGIKDMESIDRYYVDTENPTQWANFDVKTIMKEREKADFVKGCDYVMSIRVDYVEFDSSGQEPLASVRLRAFGQNSYGQSFGDDHSVELVKKGQAWYITGFSTFPQKSERERAMQAALKYMNMASEGSLGGIDFKGLDVSLGQIQFWRCARAEFAADIEYADCCKVYLKVNGAKGRSVYRMTMEKALDGSWRFKEITNENLSGLM
;
A
#
# COMPACT_ATOMS: atom_id res chain seq x y z
N MET A 1 -19.86 37.18 30.60
CA MET A 1 -19.46 38.39 29.86
C MET A 1 -17.97 38.68 30.13
N LYS A 2 -17.16 38.70 29.05
CA LYS A 2 -15.84 39.34 28.85
C LYS A 2 -14.68 39.00 29.82
N LYS A 3 -13.82 38.05 29.42
CA LYS A 3 -12.34 38.09 29.55
C LYS A 3 -11.70 36.79 29.02
N PHE A 4 -11.87 36.46 27.74
CA PHE A 4 -11.17 35.31 27.14
C PHE A 4 -11.01 35.48 25.61
N THR A 5 -10.47 36.60 25.12
CA THR A 5 -10.31 36.79 23.65
C THR A 5 -9.27 37.83 23.23
N ILE A 6 -8.11 37.91 23.89
CA ILE A 6 -7.01 38.81 23.41
C ILE A 6 -5.64 38.12 23.38
N LYS A 7 -5.37 37.10 24.20
CA LYS A 7 -4.05 36.42 24.21
C LYS A 7 -3.77 35.51 22.99
N ASN A 8 -4.79 34.91 22.37
CA ASN A 8 -4.56 33.98 21.25
C ASN A 8 -4.32 34.68 19.90
N TYR A 9 -4.81 35.91 19.71
CA TYR A 9 -4.56 36.67 18.47
C TYR A 9 -3.16 37.28 18.43
N MET A 10 -2.56 37.66 19.57
CA MET A 10 -1.16 38.10 19.60
C MET A 10 -0.18 36.95 19.33
N LEU A 11 -0.47 35.73 19.78
CA LEU A 11 0.42 34.58 19.54
C LEU A 11 0.43 34.17 18.06
N ALA A 12 -0.73 34.22 17.39
CA ALA A 12 -0.84 33.97 15.95
C ALA A 12 -0.17 35.06 15.09
N ALA A 13 -0.27 36.33 15.50
CA ALA A 13 0.39 37.44 14.79
C ALA A 13 1.93 37.42 14.96
N VAL A 14 2.42 37.03 16.14
CA VAL A 14 3.87 36.88 16.40
C VAL A 14 4.44 35.66 15.67
N LEU A 15 3.71 34.53 15.59
CA LEU A 15 4.10 33.39 14.75
C LEU A 15 4.08 33.75 13.26
N GLY A 16 3.07 34.48 12.78
CA GLY A 16 3.00 34.92 11.38
C GLY A 16 4.14 35.85 10.98
N ALA A 17 4.54 36.76 11.87
CA ALA A 17 5.69 37.65 11.65
C ALA A 17 7.05 36.90 11.71
N LEU A 18 7.19 35.89 12.58
CA LEU A 18 8.39 35.05 12.64
C LEU A 18 8.54 34.15 11.40
N VAL A 19 7.43 33.63 10.86
CA VAL A 19 7.43 32.87 9.59
C VAL A 19 7.80 33.77 8.41
N LEU A 20 7.30 35.01 8.36
CA LEU A 20 7.67 35.98 7.32
C LEU A 20 9.13 36.47 7.40
N ILE A 21 9.71 36.54 8.60
CA ILE A 21 11.14 36.89 8.79
C ILE A 21 12.05 35.68 8.48
N LEU A 22 11.60 34.46 8.73
CA LEU A 22 12.31 33.24 8.31
C LEU A 22 12.28 33.05 6.78
N ILE A 23 11.15 33.35 6.12
CA ILE A 23 11.04 33.29 4.65
C ILE A 23 11.95 34.32 3.97
N ARG A 24 12.12 35.52 4.55
CA ARG A 24 13.00 36.57 3.97
C ARG A 24 14.51 36.37 4.17
N ASN A 25 14.93 35.44 5.02
CA ASN A 25 16.36 35.17 5.28
C ASN A 25 16.87 33.89 4.59
N ILE A 26 16.04 33.23 3.76
CA ILE A 26 16.41 32.03 2.99
C ILE A 26 17.14 32.36 1.67
N ASP A 27 17.29 33.64 1.34
CA ASP A 27 17.68 34.08 -0.01
C ASP A 27 19.19 34.33 -0.22
N ALA A 28 20.06 33.62 0.50
CA ALA A 28 21.50 33.74 0.28
C ALA A 28 22.23 32.43 0.60
N SER A 29 22.32 31.51 -0.37
CA SER A 29 23.48 30.60 -0.62
C SER A 29 23.16 29.30 -1.38
N GLN A 30 22.14 29.25 -2.23
CA GLN A 30 21.95 28.11 -3.15
C GLN A 30 21.97 28.66 -4.58
N GLY A 31 23.08 28.44 -5.28
CA GLY A 31 23.20 28.80 -6.69
C GLY A 31 22.31 27.89 -7.53
N ILE A 32 21.16 28.41 -7.96
CA ILE A 32 20.30 27.80 -8.97
C ILE A 32 20.82 28.27 -10.34
N VAL A 33 21.16 27.36 -11.25
CA VAL A 33 21.69 27.69 -12.57
C VAL A 33 20.58 28.08 -13.56
N GLY A 34 20.81 29.19 -14.26
CA GLY A 34 20.53 29.41 -15.69
C GLY A 34 19.07 29.42 -16.13
N GLN A 35 18.34 30.50 -15.84
CA GLN A 35 17.16 30.85 -16.63
C GLN A 35 17.58 31.72 -17.82
N ASN A 36 16.99 31.48 -18.98
CA ASN A 36 16.98 32.46 -20.07
C ASN A 36 16.13 33.67 -19.63
N GLN A 37 16.25 34.83 -20.28
CA GLN A 37 15.53 36.06 -19.88
C GLN A 37 13.98 35.93 -19.81
N ASP A 38 13.43 34.81 -20.29
CA ASP A 38 12.00 34.52 -20.34
C ASP A 38 11.54 33.39 -19.39
N GLY A 39 12.39 32.92 -18.45
CA GLY A 39 12.00 31.92 -17.44
C GLY A 39 11.77 30.50 -17.97
N GLN A 40 12.18 30.21 -19.21
CA GLN A 40 12.20 28.84 -19.76
C GLN A 40 13.47 28.09 -19.35
N PRO A 41 13.41 26.75 -19.22
CA PRO A 41 14.60 25.93 -19.01
C PRO A 41 15.63 26.20 -20.12
N ASP A 42 16.88 26.45 -19.75
CA ASP A 42 17.95 26.64 -20.72
C ASP A 42 18.24 25.32 -21.45
N GLU A 43 17.62 25.12 -22.61
CA GLU A 43 17.85 23.95 -23.48
C GLU A 43 19.33 23.75 -23.82
N SER A 44 20.15 24.81 -23.78
CA SER A 44 21.59 24.70 -24.06
C SER A 44 22.34 23.99 -22.92
N ALA A 45 21.98 24.27 -21.66
CA ALA A 45 22.57 23.63 -20.48
C ALA A 45 22.17 22.14 -20.36
N SER A 46 20.91 21.81 -20.67
CA SER A 46 20.42 20.43 -20.71
C SER A 46 21.16 19.59 -21.76
N ASN A 47 21.33 20.15 -22.97
CA ASN A 47 22.05 19.47 -24.05
C ASN A 47 23.56 19.32 -23.75
N GLU A 48 24.16 20.26 -23.03
CA GLU A 48 25.57 20.17 -22.62
C GLU A 48 25.82 19.05 -21.60
N ILE A 49 24.98 18.93 -20.57
CA ILE A 49 25.06 17.85 -19.57
C ILE A 49 24.94 16.50 -20.26
N LEU A 50 23.96 16.34 -21.14
CA LEU A 50 23.66 15.06 -21.78
C LEU A 50 24.69 14.66 -22.85
N ALA A 51 25.41 15.62 -23.43
CA ALA A 51 26.53 15.33 -24.33
C ALA A 51 27.78 14.80 -23.60
N GLN A 52 27.91 15.08 -22.29
CA GLN A 52 29.08 14.73 -21.49
C GLN A 52 28.93 13.40 -20.73
N VAL A 53 27.72 12.84 -20.65
CA VAL A 53 27.39 11.70 -19.79
C VAL A 53 27.72 10.34 -20.41
N GLY A 54 28.47 9.52 -19.66
CA GLY A 54 28.82 8.15 -20.04
C GLY A 54 27.80 7.12 -19.56
N PHE A 55 26.87 6.70 -20.41
CA PHE A 55 25.82 5.75 -20.02
C PHE A 55 26.25 4.28 -20.14
N GLY A 56 26.37 3.60 -18.99
CA GLY A 56 26.73 2.18 -18.91
C GLY A 56 25.54 1.20 -18.80
N SER A 57 25.80 -0.08 -19.01
CA SER A 57 24.88 -1.16 -18.61
C SER A 57 25.29 -1.66 -17.23
N HIS A 58 24.36 -1.70 -16.27
CA HIS A 58 24.60 -2.22 -14.93
C HIS A 58 24.60 -3.76 -14.85
N PHE A 59 24.27 -4.45 -15.95
CA PHE A 59 24.27 -5.92 -15.97
C PHE A 59 25.68 -6.51 -15.96
N SER A 60 25.88 -7.48 -15.07
CA SER A 60 27.09 -8.29 -15.02
C SER A 60 27.24 -9.12 -16.30
N SER A 61 28.49 -9.24 -16.77
CA SER A 61 28.86 -10.15 -17.86
C SER A 61 28.92 -11.62 -17.42
N SER A 62 28.81 -11.89 -16.12
CA SER A 62 28.79 -13.25 -15.58
C SER A 62 27.49 -13.96 -15.97
N LYS A 63 27.57 -15.26 -16.28
CA LYS A 63 26.38 -16.09 -16.48
C LYS A 63 25.99 -16.76 -15.16
N PHE A 64 24.71 -16.68 -14.81
CA PHE A 64 24.17 -17.33 -13.63
C PHE A 64 23.28 -18.52 -14.02
N THR A 65 23.20 -19.52 -13.14
CA THR A 65 22.21 -20.60 -13.24
C THR A 65 21.23 -20.40 -12.10
N PRO A 66 19.93 -20.22 -12.38
CA PRO A 66 18.97 -19.90 -11.34
C PRO A 66 18.70 -21.14 -10.48
N SER A 67 18.64 -20.95 -9.18
CA SER A 67 18.28 -21.98 -8.21
C SER A 67 17.51 -21.36 -7.06
N ARG A 68 16.42 -22.00 -6.64
CA ARG A 68 15.63 -21.53 -5.48
C ARG A 68 16.44 -21.60 -4.18
N GLN A 69 17.39 -22.52 -4.09
CA GLN A 69 18.25 -22.67 -2.91
C GLN A 69 19.48 -21.74 -2.95
N ARG A 70 19.71 -21.06 -4.07
CA ARG A 70 20.85 -20.15 -4.27
C ARG A 70 20.56 -19.17 -5.41
N PHE A 71 19.70 -18.19 -5.15
CA PHE A 71 19.37 -17.18 -6.15
C PHE A 71 20.27 -15.96 -5.95
N VAL A 72 21.23 -15.75 -6.86
CA VAL A 72 22.21 -14.65 -6.75
C VAL A 72 21.52 -13.32 -7.01
N ILE A 73 21.68 -12.36 -6.10
CA ILE A 73 21.04 -11.03 -6.16
C ILE A 73 22.05 -9.88 -6.31
N ALA A 74 23.33 -10.10 -5.98
CA ALA A 74 24.38 -9.12 -6.18
C ALA A 74 25.74 -9.79 -6.37
N GLN A 75 26.62 -9.14 -7.14
CA GLN A 75 27.99 -9.54 -7.37
C GLN A 75 28.87 -8.29 -7.47
N SER A 76 30.01 -8.27 -6.77
CA SER A 76 31.00 -7.19 -6.88
C SER A 76 31.60 -7.10 -8.29
N SER A 77 32.12 -5.94 -8.65
CA SER A 77 32.83 -5.67 -9.91
C SER A 77 33.98 -6.66 -10.14
N ASP A 78 34.72 -7.02 -9.08
CA ASP A 78 35.82 -8.00 -9.11
C ASP A 78 35.36 -9.46 -9.19
N LYS A 79 34.03 -9.68 -9.17
CA LYS A 79 33.34 -10.97 -9.27
C LYS A 79 33.58 -11.96 -8.12
N ASN A 80 34.28 -11.55 -7.07
CA ASN A 80 34.66 -12.43 -5.96
C ASN A 80 33.64 -12.42 -4.82
N ARG A 81 32.95 -11.31 -4.59
CA ARG A 81 31.94 -11.18 -3.54
C ARG A 81 30.56 -11.39 -4.14
N ILE A 82 29.83 -12.34 -3.61
CA ILE A 82 28.50 -12.74 -4.09
C ILE A 82 27.52 -12.70 -2.93
N PHE A 83 26.35 -12.13 -3.19
CA PHE A 83 25.20 -12.22 -2.31
C PHE A 83 24.08 -12.99 -2.99
N TYR A 84 23.48 -13.90 -2.25
CA TYR A 84 22.36 -14.71 -2.74
C TYR A 84 21.31 -14.89 -1.67
N ILE A 85 20.09 -15.16 -2.12
CA ILE A 85 18.94 -15.45 -1.26
C ILE A 85 18.51 -16.89 -1.41
N LYS A 86 17.83 -17.38 -0.36
CA LYS A 86 17.07 -18.62 -0.36
C LYS A 86 15.78 -18.41 0.46
N PRO A 87 14.72 -19.20 0.20
CA PRO A 87 13.54 -19.22 1.07
C PRO A 87 13.94 -19.47 2.52
N SER A 88 13.35 -18.72 3.44
CA SER A 88 13.61 -18.89 4.87
C SER A 88 12.70 -19.97 5.46
N ASP A 89 13.26 -20.83 6.31
CA ASP A 89 12.48 -21.75 7.15
C ASP A 89 11.91 -21.04 8.39
N GLU A 90 12.37 -19.81 8.68
CA GLU A 90 11.83 -19.00 9.77
C GLU A 90 10.42 -18.54 9.40
N LYS A 91 9.44 -19.18 10.05
CA LYS A 91 8.08 -18.62 10.10
C LYS A 91 8.20 -17.26 10.76
N GLY A 92 8.04 -16.19 9.97
CA GLY A 92 8.00 -14.84 10.49
C GLY A 92 6.97 -14.75 11.63
N ILE A 93 7.08 -13.70 12.45
CA ILE A 93 6.08 -13.42 13.49
C ILE A 93 4.69 -13.52 12.83
N ASN A 94 3.81 -14.31 13.44
CA ASN A 94 2.50 -14.69 12.90
C ASN A 94 1.55 -13.46 12.98
N VAL A 95 1.82 -12.44 12.18
CA VAL A 95 1.09 -11.18 12.13
C VAL A 95 0.01 -11.27 11.05
N GLY A 96 -1.00 -12.10 11.29
CA GLY A 96 -2.14 -12.31 10.37
C GLY A 96 -1.76 -12.89 9.00
N THR A 97 -2.77 -13.31 8.24
CA THR A 97 -2.61 -13.81 6.86
C THR A 97 -3.07 -12.73 5.88
N ASN A 98 -2.19 -12.27 5.00
CA ASN A 98 -2.58 -11.39 3.90
C ASN A 98 -3.33 -12.22 2.86
N ILE A 99 -4.64 -12.00 2.73
CA ILE A 99 -5.49 -12.69 1.76
C ILE A 99 -5.67 -11.89 0.47
N LYS A 100 -5.33 -10.59 0.46
CA LYS A 100 -5.28 -9.75 -0.74
C LYS A 100 -4.17 -8.69 -0.64
N GLY A 101 -3.59 -8.32 -1.77
CA GLY A 101 -2.48 -7.36 -1.87
C GLY A 101 -1.14 -8.00 -1.52
N ASP A 102 -0.16 -7.17 -1.12
CA ASP A 102 1.23 -7.58 -0.87
C ASP A 102 1.36 -8.86 -0.06
N VAL A 103 1.95 -9.90 -0.66
CA VAL A 103 2.20 -11.19 0.02
C VAL A 103 3.58 -11.16 0.67
N LYS A 104 3.65 -11.62 1.92
CA LYS A 104 4.94 -11.77 2.61
C LYS A 104 5.60 -13.07 2.19
N TYR A 105 6.74 -12.95 1.53
CA TYR A 105 7.66 -14.06 1.30
C TYR A 105 8.97 -13.76 2.02
N ASN A 106 9.43 -14.68 2.87
CA ASN A 106 10.64 -14.46 3.66
C ASN A 106 11.83 -15.20 3.07
N VAL A 107 12.99 -14.54 3.10
CA VAL A 107 14.26 -15.07 2.62
C VAL A 107 15.37 -14.88 3.64
N ASP A 108 16.38 -15.73 3.54
CA ASP A 108 17.67 -15.54 4.19
C ASP A 108 18.66 -14.96 3.17
N ILE A 109 19.53 -14.04 3.59
CA ILE A 109 20.62 -13.49 2.80
C ILE A 109 21.92 -14.19 3.18
N PHE A 110 22.67 -14.63 2.18
CA PHE A 110 24.00 -15.21 2.32
C PHE A 110 25.04 -14.37 1.59
N PHE A 111 26.25 -14.40 2.13
CA PHE A 111 27.46 -13.85 1.55
C PHE A 111 28.44 -14.98 1.22
N GLU A 112 29.08 -14.90 0.05
CA GLU A 112 30.15 -15.78 -0.39
C GLU A 112 31.31 -14.93 -0.92
N ASP A 113 32.51 -15.16 -0.40
CA ASP A 113 33.75 -14.65 -0.97
C ASP A 113 34.53 -15.80 -1.62
N LYS A 114 34.64 -15.75 -2.95
CA LYS A 114 35.33 -16.77 -3.75
C LYS A 114 36.83 -16.85 -3.50
N LYS A 115 37.48 -15.74 -3.16
CA LYS A 115 38.94 -15.71 -2.91
C LYS A 115 39.26 -16.43 -1.62
N SER A 116 38.57 -16.07 -0.53
CA SER A 116 38.77 -16.67 0.79
C SER A 116 38.00 -17.98 1.00
N LYS A 117 37.06 -18.32 0.10
CA LYS A 117 36.09 -19.42 0.25
C LYS A 117 35.24 -19.30 1.52
N LYS A 118 35.05 -18.07 2.01
CA LYS A 118 34.21 -17.78 3.17
C LYS A 118 32.75 -17.74 2.73
N THR A 119 31.88 -18.37 3.51
CA THR A 119 30.42 -18.22 3.39
C THR A 119 29.85 -17.83 4.74
N ALA A 120 28.94 -16.87 4.76
CA ALA A 120 28.29 -16.40 5.97
C ALA A 120 26.79 -16.14 5.73
N VAL A 121 25.99 -16.31 6.78
CA VAL A 121 24.62 -15.82 6.81
C VAL A 121 24.68 -14.34 7.19
N VAL A 122 24.14 -13.47 6.34
CA VAL A 122 24.03 -12.03 6.61
C VAL A 122 22.80 -11.75 7.48
N GLU A 123 21.66 -12.30 7.08
CA GLU A 123 20.38 -12.10 7.79
C GLU A 123 19.43 -13.26 7.49
N LYS A 124 18.57 -13.62 8.46
CA LYS A 124 17.54 -14.66 8.31
C LYS A 124 16.13 -14.09 8.43
N GLY A 125 15.17 -14.79 7.82
CA GLY A 125 13.75 -14.59 8.08
C GLY A 125 13.20 -13.22 7.69
N ARG A 126 13.92 -12.47 6.84
CA ARG A 126 13.51 -11.13 6.43
C ARG A 126 12.52 -11.19 5.27
N PRO A 127 11.68 -10.16 5.07
CA PRO A 127 10.92 -10.03 3.83
C PRO A 127 11.81 -10.05 2.59
N MET A 128 11.22 -10.53 1.49
CA MET A 128 11.83 -10.66 0.17
C MET A 128 12.66 -9.42 -0.18
N VAL A 129 13.89 -9.66 -0.65
CA VAL A 129 14.78 -8.61 -1.17
C VAL A 129 14.39 -8.34 -2.61
N SER A 130 13.99 -7.11 -2.93
CA SER A 130 13.71 -6.69 -4.30
C SER A 130 14.84 -5.85 -4.87
N LEU A 131 15.72 -5.27 -4.05
CA LEU A 131 16.83 -4.43 -4.51
C LEU A 131 18.08 -4.68 -3.67
N ALA A 132 19.23 -4.80 -4.33
CA ALA A 132 20.54 -4.87 -3.70
C ALA A 132 21.52 -3.96 -4.47
N LYS A 133 22.18 -3.03 -3.77
CA LYS A 133 23.16 -2.12 -4.39
C LYS A 133 24.41 -2.03 -3.51
N PHE A 134 25.58 -2.23 -4.12
CA PHE A 134 26.86 -1.88 -3.50
C PHE A 134 26.98 -0.37 -3.38
N SER A 135 27.70 0.11 -2.37
CA SER A 135 28.21 1.48 -2.37
C SER A 135 29.15 1.66 -3.58
N PRO A 136 29.37 2.90 -4.05
CA PRO A 136 30.24 3.21 -5.19
C PRO A 136 31.67 2.65 -5.06
N ASP A 137 32.19 2.60 -3.84
CA ASP A 137 33.50 2.05 -3.50
C ASP A 137 33.48 0.53 -3.18
N GLU A 138 32.31 -0.10 -3.24
CA GLU A 138 32.06 -1.51 -2.88
C GLU A 138 32.52 -1.92 -1.47
N ARG A 139 32.61 -0.96 -0.54
CA ARG A 139 32.88 -1.24 0.87
C ARG A 139 31.63 -1.72 1.61
N TYR A 140 30.48 -1.21 1.21
CA TYR A 140 29.18 -1.53 1.80
C TYR A 140 28.25 -2.14 0.76
N ILE A 141 27.21 -2.83 1.25
CA ILE A 141 26.07 -3.22 0.44
C ILE A 141 24.77 -3.00 1.22
N ALA A 142 23.76 -2.50 0.52
CA ALA A 142 22.44 -2.31 1.06
C ALA A 142 21.42 -3.18 0.33
N PHE A 143 20.45 -3.69 1.09
CA PHE A 143 19.37 -4.56 0.61
C PHE A 143 18.02 -3.97 1.02
N SER A 144 17.14 -3.72 0.07
CA SER A 144 15.75 -3.33 0.35
C SER A 144 14.73 -4.30 -0.23
N GLY A 145 13.57 -4.33 0.41
CA GLY A 145 12.43 -5.13 0.00
C GLY A 145 11.53 -5.46 1.18
N GLY A 146 10.23 -5.62 0.92
CA GLY A 146 9.20 -5.80 1.95
C GLY A 146 9.18 -4.68 3.00
N ARG A 147 9.47 -3.44 2.56
CA ARG A 147 9.53 -2.22 3.38
C ARG A 147 10.64 -2.20 4.44
N LYS A 148 11.73 -2.93 4.23
CA LYS A 148 12.87 -3.00 5.15
C LYS A 148 14.18 -2.68 4.42
N LEU A 149 15.07 -1.93 5.08
CA LEU A 149 16.45 -1.73 4.68
C LEU A 149 17.38 -2.59 5.56
N THR A 150 18.42 -3.16 4.96
CA THR A 150 19.54 -3.79 5.67
C THR A 150 20.84 -3.27 5.07
N VAL A 151 21.78 -2.81 5.89
CA VAL A 151 23.08 -2.28 5.45
C VAL A 151 24.18 -3.11 6.07
N LEU A 152 25.12 -3.59 5.25
CA LEU A 152 26.22 -4.45 5.67
C LEU A 152 27.55 -3.76 5.35
N ASP A 153 28.43 -3.65 6.34
CA ASP A 153 29.86 -3.48 6.12
C ASP A 153 30.46 -4.83 5.73
N ILE A 154 31.01 -4.91 4.53
CA ILE A 154 31.46 -6.17 3.94
C ILE A 154 32.76 -6.65 4.60
N GLU A 155 33.61 -5.73 5.04
CA GLU A 155 34.91 -6.05 5.63
C GLU A 155 34.73 -6.59 7.05
N SER A 156 33.97 -5.88 7.88
CA SER A 156 33.69 -6.31 9.25
C SER A 156 32.66 -7.44 9.31
N GLY A 157 31.74 -7.51 8.34
CA GLY A 157 30.59 -8.39 8.35
C GLY A 157 29.46 -7.92 9.28
N GLU A 158 29.52 -6.66 9.75
CA GLU A 158 28.55 -6.10 10.69
C GLU A 158 27.37 -5.43 9.98
N LEU A 159 26.18 -5.64 10.53
CA LEU A 159 24.98 -4.93 10.11
C LEU A 159 24.93 -3.55 10.76
N LEU A 160 24.94 -2.51 9.94
CA LEU A 160 24.89 -1.12 10.37
C LEU A 160 23.44 -0.69 10.63
N PHE A 161 23.23 0.25 11.55
CA PHE A 161 21.92 0.85 11.87
C PHE A 161 20.80 -0.17 12.14
N LYS A 162 21.14 -1.31 12.76
CA LYS A 162 20.20 -2.44 12.90
C LYS A 162 18.92 -2.07 13.65
N LYS A 163 18.98 -1.16 14.62
CA LYS A 163 17.81 -0.74 15.39
C LYS A 163 16.96 0.23 14.58
N GLU A 164 17.59 1.24 13.99
CA GLU A 164 16.97 2.30 13.23
C GLU A 164 16.26 1.73 12.00
N THR A 165 16.95 0.89 11.22
CA THR A 165 16.39 0.25 10.02
C THR A 165 15.29 -0.77 10.32
N ALA A 166 15.20 -1.29 11.55
CA ALA A 166 14.12 -2.20 11.95
C ALA A 166 12.79 -1.49 12.21
N GLU A 167 12.84 -0.19 12.54
CA GLU A 167 11.67 0.65 12.80
C GLU A 167 11.27 1.49 11.56
N ASP A 168 12.08 1.46 10.50
CA ASP A 168 11.91 2.25 9.29
C ASP A 168 11.17 1.50 8.17
N PHE A 169 10.31 2.21 7.41
CA PHE A 169 9.47 1.64 6.35
C PHE A 169 9.97 2.04 4.95
N VAL A 170 11.17 1.59 4.61
CA VAL A 170 11.88 1.96 3.38
C VAL A 170 11.32 1.26 2.15
N ASN A 171 10.82 2.02 1.18
CA ASN A 171 10.28 1.50 -0.07
C ASN A 171 11.36 1.39 -1.17
N TYR A 172 12.25 2.37 -1.24
CA TYR A 172 13.36 2.43 -2.19
C TYR A 172 14.56 3.15 -1.56
N PHE A 173 15.76 3.01 -2.12
CA PHE A 173 16.93 3.76 -1.68
C PHE A 173 17.94 4.02 -2.81
N GLY A 174 18.80 5.01 -2.60
CA GLY A 174 19.97 5.29 -3.41
C GLY A 174 21.21 5.54 -2.55
N TRP A 175 22.38 5.32 -3.13
CA TRP A 175 23.65 5.71 -2.53
C TRP A 175 23.98 7.15 -2.90
N GLY A 176 24.51 7.91 -1.95
CA GLY A 176 25.22 9.16 -2.24
C GLY A 176 26.50 8.90 -3.02
N PHE A 177 27.00 9.92 -3.72
CA PHE A 177 28.17 9.80 -4.60
C PHE A 177 29.41 9.34 -3.84
N GLU A 178 29.58 9.87 -2.64
CA GLU A 178 30.69 9.58 -1.73
C GLU A 178 30.65 8.17 -1.15
N GLY A 179 29.53 7.45 -1.30
CA GLY A 179 29.38 6.07 -0.84
C GLY A 179 29.24 5.88 0.66
N ASN A 180 29.14 6.97 1.42
CA ASN A 180 28.94 6.94 2.86
C ASN A 180 27.52 7.35 3.29
N ARG A 181 26.63 7.78 2.38
CA ARG A 181 25.21 8.03 2.68
C ARG A 181 24.25 7.17 1.90
N ILE A 182 23.15 6.81 2.55
CA ILE A 182 21.99 6.17 1.93
C ILE A 182 20.79 7.11 2.03
N TYR A 183 20.22 7.45 0.88
CA TYR A 183 19.00 8.24 0.77
C TYR A 183 17.82 7.30 0.58
N THR A 184 16.92 7.24 1.56
CA THR A 184 15.75 6.36 1.50
C THR A 184 14.51 7.08 0.97
N GLU A 185 13.49 6.30 0.65
CA GLU A 185 12.17 6.77 0.20
C GLU A 185 11.07 6.04 0.97
N PHE A 186 10.05 6.79 1.40
CA PHE A 186 8.84 6.22 1.99
C PHE A 186 7.76 6.05 0.94
N LYS A 187 6.80 5.16 1.18
CA LYS A 187 5.72 4.90 0.22
C LYS A 187 4.99 6.20 -0.22
N ARG A 188 4.70 7.10 0.71
CA ARG A 188 3.91 8.32 0.44
C ARG A 188 4.74 9.56 0.13
N ASN A 189 6.04 9.54 0.40
CA ASN A 189 6.91 10.71 0.27
C ASN A 189 8.15 10.35 -0.55
N THR A 190 8.57 11.25 -1.45
CA THR A 190 9.80 11.09 -2.25
C THR A 190 11.07 11.06 -1.39
N ASN A 191 11.00 11.62 -0.19
CA ASN A 191 12.05 11.63 0.80
C ASN A 191 11.74 10.70 1.98
N GLY A 192 12.74 9.92 2.36
CA GLY A 192 12.81 9.18 3.61
C GLY A 192 13.95 9.70 4.49
N ASN A 193 14.43 8.85 5.39
CA ASN A 193 15.60 9.16 6.22
C ASN A 193 16.91 9.06 5.42
N ILE A 194 17.95 9.74 5.90
CA ILE A 194 19.31 9.63 5.38
C ILE A 194 20.19 8.94 6.44
N TYR A 195 20.86 7.88 6.03
CA TYR A 195 21.80 7.14 6.89
C TYR A 195 23.22 7.56 6.54
N ASP A 196 23.87 8.33 7.43
CA ASP A 196 25.27 8.74 7.30
C ASP A 196 26.16 7.71 7.99
N ILE A 197 26.77 6.82 7.20
CA ILE A 197 27.52 5.66 7.66
C ILE A 197 28.78 6.07 8.41
N GLU A 198 29.60 6.95 7.81
CA GLU A 198 30.85 7.38 8.44
C GLU A 198 30.61 8.29 9.65
N GLY A 199 29.57 9.13 9.59
CA GLY A 199 29.10 9.91 10.73
C GLY A 199 28.37 9.07 11.79
N SER A 200 28.05 7.81 11.49
CA SER A 200 27.24 6.91 12.33
C SER A 200 25.94 7.57 12.83
N LYS A 201 25.28 8.32 11.95
CA LYS A 201 24.13 9.17 12.29
C LYS A 201 22.94 8.90 11.36
N LEU A 202 21.76 8.80 11.96
CA LEU A 202 20.48 8.90 11.25
C LEU A 202 20.06 10.38 11.17
N ILE A 203 19.77 10.86 9.97
CA ILE A 203 19.15 12.16 9.73
C ILE A 203 17.70 11.89 9.33
N MET A 204 16.77 12.37 10.15
CA MET A 204 15.36 12.12 9.92
C MET A 204 14.86 12.92 8.71
N SER A 205 13.87 12.40 7.99
CA SER A 205 13.34 13.03 6.77
C SER A 205 12.88 14.49 6.97
N TYR A 206 12.42 14.85 8.18
CA TYR A 206 11.99 16.21 8.53
C TYR A 206 13.14 17.14 8.96
N GLU A 207 14.33 16.60 9.19
CA GLU A 207 15.56 17.35 9.50
C GLU A 207 16.41 17.57 8.23
N ALA A 208 16.25 16.71 7.23
CA ALA A 208 16.91 16.83 5.95
C ALA A 208 16.46 18.11 5.22
N GLN A 209 17.43 18.90 4.78
CA GLN A 209 17.18 20.11 3.98
C GLN A 209 17.35 19.85 2.47
N ASP A 210 17.73 18.63 2.10
CA ASP A 210 17.92 18.24 0.71
C ASP A 210 16.60 18.30 -0.06
N LYS A 211 16.63 18.91 -1.25
CA LYS A 211 15.51 18.90 -2.21
C LYS A 211 15.70 17.85 -3.30
N VAL A 212 16.93 17.37 -3.47
CA VAL A 212 17.35 16.43 -4.51
C VAL A 212 17.92 15.20 -3.82
N TYR A 213 17.30 14.04 -4.08
CA TYR A 213 17.64 12.78 -3.42
C TYR A 213 18.28 11.83 -4.43
N PRO A 214 19.60 11.54 -4.33
CA PRO A 214 20.28 10.60 -5.21
C PRO A 214 19.65 9.20 -5.19
N LYS A 215 19.55 8.56 -6.37
CA LYS A 215 18.95 7.23 -6.55
C LYS A 215 19.85 6.26 -7.31
N ASP A 216 20.60 6.75 -8.30
CA ASP A 216 21.57 5.96 -9.04
C ASP A 216 22.69 6.80 -9.64
N ILE A 217 23.86 6.21 -9.82
CA ILE A 217 25.01 6.88 -10.44
C ILE A 217 24.96 6.62 -11.94
N ILE A 218 25.08 7.68 -12.73
CA ILE A 218 25.20 7.57 -14.18
C ILE A 218 26.67 7.39 -14.56
N ASP A 219 27.53 8.29 -14.07
CA ASP A 219 28.98 8.26 -14.23
C ASP A 219 29.71 8.96 -13.06
N GLY A 220 30.99 9.29 -13.25
CA GLY A 220 31.81 9.94 -12.22
C GLY A 220 31.40 11.38 -11.86
N GLU A 221 30.45 11.98 -12.57
CA GLU A 221 30.04 13.37 -12.35
C GLU A 221 28.52 13.52 -12.14
N TYR A 222 27.70 12.61 -12.68
CA TYR A 222 26.24 12.74 -12.71
C TYR A 222 25.48 11.57 -12.06
N PHE A 223 24.33 11.89 -11.48
CA PHE A 223 23.43 10.93 -10.84
C PHE A 223 21.96 11.16 -11.22
N TYR A 224 21.19 10.08 -11.24
CA TYR A 224 19.73 10.13 -11.24
C TYR A 224 19.24 10.43 -9.83
N CYS A 225 18.23 11.28 -9.73
CA CYS A 225 17.66 11.75 -8.48
C CYS A 225 16.15 11.76 -8.53
N THR A 226 15.53 11.87 -7.36
CA THR A 226 14.11 12.24 -7.23
C THR A 226 14.01 13.50 -6.38
N SER A 227 13.15 14.44 -6.76
CA SER A 227 12.79 15.61 -5.94
C SER A 227 11.32 15.59 -5.54
N SER A 228 11.00 16.19 -4.39
CA SER A 228 9.63 16.57 -4.04
C SER A 228 9.28 17.89 -4.71
N GLY A 229 8.32 17.89 -5.63
CA GLY A 229 7.85 19.09 -6.31
C GLY A 229 8.75 19.57 -7.46
N SER A 230 8.22 20.56 -8.19
CA SER A 230 8.97 21.29 -9.21
C SER A 230 10.06 22.13 -8.55
N LEU A 231 11.29 22.08 -9.08
CA LEU A 231 12.36 23.03 -8.70
C LEU A 231 12.12 24.43 -9.29
N ILE A 232 11.07 24.59 -10.12
CA ILE A 232 10.64 25.84 -10.70
C ILE A 232 9.63 26.48 -9.74
N GLU A 233 10.01 27.60 -9.12
CA GLU A 233 9.09 28.46 -8.38
C GLU A 233 8.03 29.00 -9.36
N SER A 234 6.83 28.44 -9.32
CA SER A 234 5.66 29.05 -9.94
C SER A 234 4.53 29.07 -8.92
N ASP A 235 3.96 30.25 -8.68
CA ASP A 235 2.92 30.60 -7.69
C ASP A 235 1.56 29.88 -7.87
N VAL A 236 1.54 28.62 -8.32
CA VAL A 236 0.33 27.84 -8.53
C VAL A 236 0.27 26.71 -7.50
N ILE A 237 -0.50 26.98 -6.44
CA ILE A 237 -0.70 26.18 -5.22
C ILE A 237 -1.15 24.71 -5.48
N ASP A 238 -1.52 24.34 -6.70
CA ASP A 238 -2.00 22.98 -7.05
C ASP A 238 -0.97 22.10 -7.81
N ALA A 239 0.15 22.65 -8.31
CA ALA A 239 1.16 21.88 -9.07
C ALA A 239 2.35 21.38 -8.21
N GLU A 240 2.39 21.73 -6.91
CA GLU A 240 3.58 21.66 -6.07
C GLU A 240 3.86 20.30 -5.39
N ARG A 241 3.15 19.22 -5.71
CA ARG A 241 3.27 17.95 -4.95
C ARG A 241 3.67 16.71 -5.72
N SER A 242 3.81 16.78 -7.05
CA SER A 242 4.23 15.59 -7.79
C SER A 242 5.72 15.32 -7.65
N SER A 243 6.07 14.05 -7.55
CA SER A 243 7.46 13.61 -7.58
C SER A 243 8.06 13.89 -8.96
N LYS A 244 9.31 14.33 -9.04
CA LYS A 244 10.04 14.49 -10.31
C LYS A 244 11.32 13.66 -10.31
N THR A 245 11.66 13.10 -11.47
CA THR A 245 12.95 12.47 -11.71
C THR A 245 13.85 13.41 -12.51
N LEU A 246 15.10 13.55 -12.06
CA LEU A 246 16.05 14.50 -12.63
C LEU A 246 17.48 13.92 -12.66
N ILE A 247 18.33 14.49 -13.51
CA ILE A 247 19.78 14.30 -13.49
C ILE A 247 20.42 15.48 -12.77
N SER A 248 21.36 15.22 -11.86
CA SER A 248 22.13 16.27 -11.20
C SER A 248 23.63 15.99 -11.22
N SER A 249 24.44 17.05 -11.28
CA SER A 249 25.88 16.98 -11.02
C SER A 249 26.16 16.74 -9.55
N LYS A 250 27.27 16.08 -9.23
CA LYS A 250 27.72 15.78 -7.85
C LYS A 250 27.63 16.94 -6.87
N ASP A 251 27.95 18.16 -7.31
CA ASP A 251 27.92 19.38 -6.50
C ASP A 251 26.53 20.05 -6.40
N GLY A 252 25.52 19.49 -7.08
CA GLY A 252 24.18 20.04 -7.18
C GLY A 252 24.06 21.29 -8.07
N ALA A 253 25.15 21.77 -8.69
CA ALA A 253 25.14 23.00 -9.46
C ALA A 253 24.35 22.87 -10.79
N LYS A 254 24.33 21.68 -11.39
CA LYS A 254 23.62 21.40 -12.63
C LYS A 254 22.50 20.40 -12.37
N THR A 255 21.28 20.71 -12.81
CA THR A 255 20.09 19.84 -12.69
C THR A 255 19.22 19.89 -13.94
N VAL A 256 18.74 18.74 -14.42
CA VAL A 256 17.82 18.62 -15.56
C VAL A 256 16.67 17.69 -15.18
N GLU A 257 15.44 18.18 -15.28
CA GLU A 257 14.24 17.33 -15.11
C GLU A 257 14.06 16.41 -16.32
N ILE A 258 13.77 15.14 -16.08
CA ILE A 258 13.58 14.12 -17.13
C ILE A 258 12.11 13.72 -17.28
N ALA A 259 11.42 13.50 -16.17
CA ALA A 259 10.05 12.97 -16.18
C ALA A 259 9.34 13.19 -14.84
N ASP A 260 8.01 13.16 -14.88
CA ASP A 260 7.18 12.97 -13.71
C ASP A 260 7.41 11.58 -13.08
N GLY A 261 7.24 11.52 -11.77
CA GLY A 261 7.35 10.31 -10.98
C GLY A 261 8.71 10.10 -10.34
N ARG A 262 8.81 9.01 -9.60
CA ARG A 262 9.98 8.60 -8.82
C ARG A 262 10.82 7.62 -9.60
N PHE A 263 12.12 7.85 -9.61
CA PHE A 263 13.07 6.98 -10.30
C PHE A 263 13.01 5.55 -9.72
N ARG A 264 13.05 4.55 -10.60
CA ARG A 264 13.11 3.12 -10.21
C ARG A 264 14.29 2.36 -10.81
N GLY A 265 14.86 2.85 -11.90
CA GLY A 265 16.06 2.25 -12.50
C GLY A 265 16.42 2.86 -13.84
N SER A 266 17.62 2.55 -14.30
CA SER A 266 18.18 2.95 -15.59
C SER A 266 18.81 1.77 -16.33
N HIS A 267 18.86 1.86 -17.65
CA HIS A 267 19.63 0.95 -18.51
C HIS A 267 20.19 1.72 -19.69
N LYS A 268 21.52 1.87 -19.73
CA LYS A 268 22.18 2.81 -20.66
C LYS A 268 21.55 4.20 -20.46
N LYS A 269 21.05 4.82 -21.52
CA LYS A 269 20.41 6.15 -21.48
C LYS A 269 18.99 6.12 -20.92
N ALA A 270 18.34 4.96 -20.98
CA ALA A 270 16.93 4.85 -20.66
C ALA A 270 16.69 4.84 -19.15
N SER A 271 15.53 5.33 -18.73
CA SER A 271 15.11 5.30 -17.33
C SER A 271 13.63 4.99 -17.18
N ILE A 272 13.28 4.42 -16.04
CA ILE A 272 11.91 4.08 -15.65
C ILE A 272 11.53 4.78 -14.35
N HIS A 273 10.29 5.25 -14.33
CA HIS A 273 9.75 6.09 -13.26
C HIS A 273 8.37 5.60 -12.88
N VAL A 274 8.05 5.65 -11.60
CA VAL A 274 6.73 5.29 -11.09
C VAL A 274 6.03 6.54 -10.60
N GLY A 275 4.77 6.73 -11.00
CA GLY A 275 4.00 7.90 -10.60
C GLY A 275 3.70 7.94 -9.10
N ASP A 276 3.06 9.03 -8.68
CA ASP A 276 2.72 9.20 -7.27
C ASP A 276 1.78 8.10 -6.76
N ASN A 277 1.90 7.78 -5.47
CA ASN A 277 1.16 6.69 -4.83
C ASN A 277 1.41 5.31 -5.48
N GLU A 278 2.49 5.16 -6.23
CA GLU A 278 2.84 3.98 -7.04
C GLU A 278 1.87 3.67 -8.19
N PHE A 279 1.06 4.64 -8.63
CA PHE A 279 0.21 4.49 -9.82
C PHE A 279 0.88 5.06 -11.04
N GLY A 280 0.87 4.28 -12.12
CA GLY A 280 1.45 4.65 -13.39
C GLY A 280 2.92 4.25 -13.51
N LEU A 281 3.28 3.76 -14.69
CA LEU A 281 4.64 3.43 -15.07
C LEU A 281 5.03 4.26 -16.29
N ILE A 282 6.15 4.96 -16.18
CA ILE A 282 6.66 5.88 -17.18
C ILE A 282 8.07 5.42 -17.60
N TYR A 283 8.36 5.55 -18.88
CA TYR A 283 9.63 5.23 -19.51
C TYR A 283 10.14 6.42 -20.31
N THR A 284 11.43 6.67 -20.25
CA THR A 284 12.14 7.59 -21.14
C THR A 284 13.32 6.86 -21.77
N ALA A 285 13.47 6.99 -23.10
CA ALA A 285 14.54 6.30 -23.84
C ALA A 285 15.92 6.95 -23.60
N ASP A 286 15.93 8.25 -23.40
CA ASP A 286 17.02 9.04 -22.88
C ASP A 286 16.45 10.31 -22.21
N ALA A 287 17.30 11.14 -21.62
CA ALA A 287 16.86 12.33 -20.88
C ALA A 287 16.26 13.45 -21.75
N ASN A 288 16.45 13.41 -23.08
CA ASN A 288 15.82 14.31 -24.05
C ASN A 288 14.69 13.62 -24.83
N GLY A 289 14.49 12.33 -24.61
CA GLY A 289 13.56 11.51 -25.39
C GLY A 289 12.12 11.68 -24.93
N ASP A 290 11.20 11.28 -25.81
CA ASP A 290 9.78 11.31 -25.49
C ASP A 290 9.46 10.47 -24.25
N VAL A 291 8.66 11.06 -23.36
CA VAL A 291 8.10 10.39 -22.20
C VAL A 291 6.98 9.46 -22.66
N LYS A 292 7.10 8.17 -22.35
CA LYS A 292 6.13 7.14 -22.71
C LYS A 292 5.50 6.54 -21.46
N ARG A 293 4.18 6.41 -21.45
CA ARG A 293 3.45 5.77 -20.35
C ARG A 293 3.17 4.30 -20.69
N LEU A 294 3.68 3.39 -19.87
CA LEU A 294 3.56 1.94 -20.05
C LEU A 294 2.32 1.37 -19.35
N SER A 295 1.91 1.99 -18.24
CA SER A 295 0.74 1.57 -17.48
C SER A 295 0.15 2.73 -16.70
N GLU A 296 -1.15 2.65 -16.40
CA GLU A 296 -1.85 3.51 -15.42
C GLU A 296 -2.07 2.80 -14.08
N LYS A 297 -1.80 1.50 -14.02
CA LYS A 297 -2.11 0.65 -12.87
C LYS A 297 -1.18 0.94 -11.69
N TYR A 298 -1.57 0.43 -10.52
CA TYR A 298 -0.68 0.33 -9.37
C TYR A 298 0.49 -0.62 -9.68
N ILE A 299 1.72 -0.10 -9.54
CA ILE A 299 2.96 -0.80 -9.79
C ILE A 299 3.50 -1.33 -8.45
N TYR A 300 3.55 -2.65 -8.31
CA TYR A 300 4.08 -3.26 -7.09
C TYR A 300 5.61 -3.33 -7.09
N ASP A 301 6.21 -3.62 -8.23
CA ASP A 301 7.66 -3.70 -8.42
C ASP A 301 7.98 -3.53 -9.91
N VAL A 302 9.12 -2.94 -10.25
CA VAL A 302 9.56 -2.71 -11.63
C VAL A 302 11.08 -2.61 -11.74
N LYS A 303 11.64 -3.20 -12.80
CA LYS A 303 13.08 -3.21 -13.09
C LYS A 303 13.36 -3.30 -14.58
N PHE A 304 14.52 -2.81 -15.00
CA PHE A 304 15.13 -3.29 -16.22
C PHE A 304 15.62 -4.74 -16.03
N VAL A 305 15.43 -5.56 -17.06
CA VAL A 305 15.84 -6.96 -17.12
C VAL A 305 16.62 -7.23 -18.41
N TYR A 306 17.02 -8.49 -18.61
CA TYR A 306 17.89 -8.91 -19.71
C TYR A 306 17.48 -8.35 -21.07
N GLY A 307 18.49 -7.84 -21.81
CA GLY A 307 18.29 -7.20 -23.10
C GLY A 307 17.83 -5.73 -23.03
N GLY A 308 17.66 -5.15 -21.84
CA GLY A 308 17.12 -3.80 -21.67
C GLY A 308 15.59 -3.76 -21.68
N LYS A 309 14.94 -4.92 -21.62
CA LYS A 309 13.49 -5.05 -21.40
C LYS A 309 13.12 -4.53 -20.02
N ILE A 310 11.84 -4.25 -19.83
CA ILE A 310 11.26 -3.81 -18.57
C ILE A 310 10.34 -4.92 -18.07
N ALA A 311 10.50 -5.30 -16.80
CA ALA A 311 9.60 -6.21 -16.13
C ALA A 311 8.93 -5.50 -14.95
N TYR A 312 7.61 -5.57 -14.86
CA TYR A 312 6.84 -4.95 -13.78
C TYR A 312 5.68 -5.81 -13.32
N ILE A 313 5.28 -5.65 -12.06
CA ILE A 313 4.19 -6.41 -11.45
C ILE A 313 2.99 -5.50 -11.18
N VAL A 314 1.82 -5.94 -11.63
CA VAL A 314 0.51 -5.33 -11.36
C VAL A 314 -0.44 -6.38 -10.76
N GLN A 315 -1.55 -5.93 -10.18
CA GLN A 315 -2.60 -6.84 -9.72
C GLN A 315 -3.22 -7.60 -10.91
N HIS A 316 -3.46 -8.91 -10.73
CA HIS A 316 -4.15 -9.73 -11.72
C HIS A 316 -5.67 -9.55 -11.62
N GLY A 317 -6.17 -8.52 -12.30
CA GLY A 317 -7.61 -8.23 -12.38
C GLY A 317 -8.29 -7.99 -11.03
N HIS A 318 -9.63 -7.91 -11.06
CA HIS A 318 -10.49 -7.80 -9.87
C HIS A 318 -11.20 -9.13 -9.66
N GLY A 319 -10.50 -10.09 -9.07
CA GLY A 319 -11.01 -11.42 -8.73
C GLY A 319 -11.02 -11.68 -7.22
N THR A 320 -11.45 -12.90 -6.87
CA THR A 320 -11.42 -13.44 -5.50
C THR A 320 -10.07 -14.06 -5.14
N GLU A 321 -9.16 -14.19 -6.11
CA GLU A 321 -7.81 -14.71 -5.91
C GLU A 321 -6.80 -13.58 -5.71
N ASN A 322 -5.79 -13.80 -4.86
CA ASN A 322 -4.66 -12.88 -4.70
C ASN A 322 -3.54 -13.22 -5.67
N LYS A 323 -3.73 -12.86 -6.93
CA LYS A 323 -2.78 -13.10 -8.01
C LYS A 323 -2.24 -11.81 -8.58
N PHE A 324 -1.08 -11.93 -9.23
CA PHE A 324 -0.39 -10.83 -9.87
C PHE A 324 -0.04 -11.18 -11.31
N THR A 325 0.11 -10.16 -12.14
CA THR A 325 0.62 -10.28 -13.49
C THR A 325 2.01 -9.65 -13.52
N LEU A 326 3.02 -10.45 -13.83
CA LEU A 326 4.33 -9.98 -14.26
C LEU A 326 4.23 -9.66 -15.75
N VAL A 327 4.37 -8.39 -16.09
CA VAL A 327 4.42 -7.92 -17.47
C VAL A 327 5.88 -7.76 -17.86
N VAL A 328 6.27 -8.31 -19.02
CA VAL A 328 7.59 -8.13 -19.62
C VAL A 328 7.41 -7.44 -20.96
N GLU A 329 8.11 -6.34 -21.16
CA GLU A 329 7.95 -5.46 -22.31
C GLU A 329 9.31 -5.03 -22.85
N ASP A 330 9.45 -5.01 -24.17
CA ASP A 330 10.68 -4.54 -24.82
C ASP A 330 10.48 -3.13 -25.40
N PRO A 331 11.05 -2.09 -24.75
CA PRO A 331 10.80 -0.73 -25.18
C PRO A 331 11.46 -0.34 -26.51
N SER A 332 12.31 -1.21 -27.06
CA SER A 332 13.05 -0.99 -28.31
C SER A 332 12.29 -1.36 -29.59
N ASN A 333 11.18 -2.10 -29.48
CA ASN A 333 10.46 -2.67 -30.63
C ASN A 333 9.32 -1.81 -31.23
N GLY A 334 9.27 -0.51 -30.97
CA GLY A 334 8.18 0.35 -31.44
C GLY A 334 6.98 0.33 -30.48
N ASP A 335 5.74 0.48 -30.99
CA ASP A 335 4.53 0.71 -30.18
C ASP A 335 4.41 -0.27 -28.99
N LEU A 336 4.57 0.31 -27.81
CA LEU A 336 4.77 -0.33 -26.52
C LEU A 336 3.55 -1.10 -26.00
N VAL A 337 2.39 -0.88 -26.61
CA VAL A 337 1.12 -1.43 -26.13
C VAL A 337 0.86 -2.84 -26.65
N GLU A 338 1.42 -3.24 -27.80
CA GLU A 338 1.11 -4.53 -28.45
C GLU A 338 2.14 -5.64 -28.17
N ASN A 339 3.37 -5.30 -27.76
CA ASN A 339 4.48 -6.26 -27.63
C ASN A 339 4.85 -6.56 -26.16
N LYS A 340 3.86 -6.95 -25.36
CA LYS A 340 4.07 -7.37 -23.97
C LYS A 340 3.72 -8.84 -23.75
N THR A 341 4.50 -9.49 -22.90
CA THR A 341 4.20 -10.83 -22.39
C THR A 341 3.69 -10.71 -20.96
N GLU A 342 2.52 -11.31 -20.71
CA GLU A 342 1.89 -11.35 -19.38
C GLU A 342 2.03 -12.74 -18.78
N ILE A 343 2.61 -12.82 -17.58
CA ILE A 343 2.87 -14.07 -16.87
C ILE A 343 2.16 -13.99 -15.52
N GLU A 344 1.25 -14.93 -15.25
CA GLU A 344 0.62 -15.04 -13.92
C GLU A 344 1.67 -15.48 -12.89
N VAL A 345 1.77 -14.73 -11.80
CA VAL A 345 2.69 -14.99 -10.69
C VAL A 345 2.01 -14.80 -9.34
N SER A 346 2.55 -15.45 -8.32
CA SER A 346 1.95 -15.52 -6.98
C SER A 346 2.34 -14.39 -6.03
N GLY A 347 3.34 -13.57 -6.40
CA GLY A 347 3.90 -12.53 -5.53
C GLY A 347 3.91 -11.14 -6.17
N SER A 348 3.97 -10.12 -5.31
CA SER A 348 3.97 -8.70 -5.73
C SER A 348 5.36 -8.12 -5.97
N SER A 349 6.44 -8.84 -5.67
CA SER A 349 7.82 -8.36 -5.82
C SER A 349 8.72 -9.41 -6.43
N PHE A 350 9.87 -9.00 -6.97
CA PHE A 350 10.85 -9.93 -7.50
C PHE A 350 12.30 -9.43 -7.38
N ALA A 351 13.22 -10.37 -7.17
CA ALA A 351 14.65 -10.14 -7.30
C ALA A 351 15.13 -10.51 -8.69
N THR A 352 16.21 -9.90 -9.16
CA THR A 352 16.86 -10.25 -10.43
C THR A 352 18.27 -10.78 -10.20
N THR A 353 18.74 -11.66 -11.08
CA THR A 353 20.17 -11.98 -11.14
C THR A 353 20.96 -10.76 -11.63
N PRO A 354 22.26 -10.62 -11.29
CA PRO A 354 23.06 -9.48 -11.72
C PRO A 354 23.19 -9.30 -13.24
N ASP A 355 22.97 -10.35 -14.04
CA ASP A 355 22.91 -10.28 -15.50
C ASP A 355 21.51 -9.91 -16.04
N GLY A 356 20.54 -9.70 -15.14
CA GLY A 356 19.14 -9.38 -15.45
C GLY A 356 18.34 -10.53 -16.05
N ARG A 357 18.93 -11.71 -16.25
CA ARG A 357 18.29 -12.79 -17.02
C ARG A 357 17.20 -13.53 -16.28
N TYR A 358 17.38 -13.74 -14.98
CA TYR A 358 16.43 -14.51 -14.20
C TYR A 358 15.77 -13.63 -13.14
N GLY A 359 14.49 -13.90 -12.89
CA GLY A 359 13.70 -13.32 -11.81
C GLY A 359 13.34 -14.38 -10.77
N PHE A 360 13.33 -14.01 -9.49
CA PHE A 360 12.76 -14.82 -8.41
C PHE A 360 11.60 -14.07 -7.78
N ILE A 361 10.40 -14.62 -7.87
CA ILE A 361 9.17 -13.98 -7.40
C ILE A 361 9.02 -14.18 -5.89
N GLY A 362 8.80 -13.08 -5.17
CA GLY A 362 8.49 -13.04 -3.74
C GLY A 362 7.04 -13.42 -3.45
N GLY A 363 6.62 -14.62 -3.83
CA GLY A 363 5.27 -15.15 -3.64
C GLY A 363 5.28 -16.57 -3.08
N PRO A 364 4.12 -17.10 -2.64
CA PRO A 364 4.02 -18.40 -1.99
C PRO A 364 4.51 -19.56 -2.87
N LEU A 365 4.53 -19.40 -4.20
CA LEU A 365 5.07 -20.43 -5.10
C LEU A 365 6.56 -20.24 -5.43
N GLY A 366 7.15 -19.10 -5.05
CA GLY A 366 8.56 -18.75 -5.25
C GLY A 366 9.05 -19.04 -6.67
N GLU A 367 8.34 -18.52 -7.66
CA GLU A 367 8.58 -18.78 -9.08
C GLU A 367 9.95 -18.26 -9.53
N ILE A 368 10.61 -19.01 -10.42
CA ILE A 368 11.77 -18.54 -11.17
C ILE A 368 11.32 -18.25 -12.60
N VAL A 369 11.59 -17.04 -13.08
CA VAL A 369 11.28 -16.57 -14.44
C VAL A 369 12.57 -16.43 -15.24
N ASP A 370 12.59 -16.85 -16.50
CA ASP A 370 13.65 -16.50 -17.46
C ASP A 370 13.14 -15.36 -18.36
N PHE A 371 13.72 -14.17 -18.25
CA PHE A 371 13.30 -12.98 -19.01
C PHE A 371 13.74 -13.02 -20.48
N ASN A 372 14.65 -13.92 -20.86
CA ASN A 372 14.97 -14.16 -22.26
C ASN A 372 13.90 -15.05 -22.92
N LEU A 373 13.35 -16.03 -22.18
CA LEU A 373 12.29 -16.92 -22.67
C LEU A 373 10.87 -16.45 -22.31
N GLU A 374 10.77 -15.42 -21.46
CA GLU A 374 9.52 -14.84 -20.96
C GLU A 374 8.57 -15.88 -20.36
N SER A 375 9.11 -16.78 -19.55
CA SER A 375 8.35 -17.91 -18.99
C SER A 375 8.86 -18.34 -17.62
N VAL A 376 7.98 -19.01 -16.86
CA VAL A 376 8.30 -19.61 -15.56
C VAL A 376 9.07 -20.91 -15.78
N LEU A 377 10.30 -20.99 -15.26
CA LEU A 377 11.15 -22.19 -15.29
C LEU A 377 10.80 -23.20 -14.19
N GLY A 378 10.30 -22.72 -13.05
CA GLY A 378 9.96 -23.57 -11.92
C GLY A 378 9.23 -22.82 -10.82
N LYS A 379 8.38 -23.55 -10.09
CA LYS A 379 7.58 -23.06 -8.96
C LYS A 379 7.28 -24.18 -7.97
N GLU A 380 6.92 -23.86 -6.74
CA GLU A 380 6.39 -24.86 -5.81
C GLU A 380 5.03 -25.37 -6.24
N ARG A 381 4.71 -26.57 -5.77
CA ARG A 381 3.33 -27.03 -5.80
C ARG A 381 2.56 -26.25 -4.75
N GLU A 382 1.34 -25.86 -5.11
CA GLU A 382 0.40 -25.40 -4.11
C GLU A 382 0.28 -26.44 -3.00
N PRO A 383 0.24 -26.02 -1.73
CA PRO A 383 0.04 -26.92 -0.61
C PRO A 383 -1.20 -27.80 -0.84
N GLY A 384 -1.11 -29.08 -0.50
CA GLY A 384 -2.25 -30.00 -0.58
C GLY A 384 -3.42 -29.47 0.25
N GLN A 385 -4.57 -29.27 -0.38
CA GLN A 385 -5.76 -28.69 0.26
C GLN A 385 -6.48 -29.76 1.09
N GLY A 386 -6.15 -29.85 2.38
CA GLY A 386 -7.01 -30.54 3.34
C GLY A 386 -8.38 -29.86 3.42
N LYS A 387 -9.42 -30.59 3.83
CA LYS A 387 -10.81 -30.07 3.92
C LYS A 387 -10.91 -28.75 4.70
N SER A 388 -10.17 -28.62 5.81
CA SER A 388 -10.16 -27.38 6.61
C SER A 388 -9.53 -26.19 5.88
N GLU A 389 -8.52 -26.43 5.04
CA GLU A 389 -7.86 -25.36 4.28
C GLU A 389 -8.71 -24.93 3.07
N ALA A 390 -9.46 -25.87 2.47
CA ALA A 390 -10.43 -25.54 1.44
C ALA A 390 -11.57 -24.65 1.99
N GLU A 391 -12.08 -24.91 3.19
CA GLU A 391 -13.10 -24.05 3.81
C GLU A 391 -12.56 -22.65 4.12
N LYS A 392 -11.35 -22.55 4.68
CA LYS A 392 -10.70 -21.24 4.92
C LYS A 392 -10.50 -20.47 3.61
N LYS A 393 -10.06 -21.15 2.55
CA LYS A 393 -9.90 -20.56 1.22
C LYS A 393 -11.23 -19.98 0.72
N ALA A 394 -12.32 -20.73 0.82
CA ALA A 394 -13.63 -20.27 0.41
C ALA A 394 -14.12 -19.05 1.23
N ILE A 395 -13.86 -19.03 2.55
CA ILE A 395 -14.13 -17.86 3.40
C ILE A 395 -13.33 -16.65 2.90
N TYR A 396 -12.03 -16.82 2.62
CA TYR A 396 -11.18 -15.73 2.14
C TYR A 396 -11.63 -15.21 0.78
N GLU A 397 -12.00 -16.08 -0.16
CA GLU A 397 -12.55 -15.67 -1.46
C GLU A 397 -13.84 -14.86 -1.30
N THR A 398 -14.76 -15.29 -0.42
CA THR A 398 -15.98 -14.53 -0.10
C THR A 398 -15.66 -13.17 0.49
N LEU A 399 -14.73 -13.08 1.44
CA LEU A 399 -14.31 -11.82 2.06
C LEU A 399 -13.68 -10.88 1.04
N ILE A 400 -12.81 -11.40 0.16
CA ILE A 400 -12.18 -10.63 -0.90
C ILE A 400 -13.23 -10.05 -1.83
N GLY A 401 -14.15 -10.88 -2.32
CA GLY A 401 -15.20 -10.45 -3.24
C GLY A 401 -16.16 -9.43 -2.63
N GLY A 402 -16.64 -9.70 -1.41
CA GLY A 402 -17.52 -8.78 -0.69
C GLY A 402 -16.86 -7.42 -0.41
N LEU A 403 -15.66 -7.44 0.19
CA LEU A 403 -14.95 -6.20 0.51
C LEU A 403 -14.53 -5.43 -0.75
N ASP A 404 -14.20 -6.10 -1.86
CA ASP A 404 -13.92 -5.43 -3.14
C ASP A 404 -15.15 -4.65 -3.64
N ILE A 405 -16.36 -5.21 -3.54
CA ILE A 405 -17.60 -4.49 -3.89
C ILE A 405 -17.78 -3.23 -3.05
N LEU A 406 -17.64 -3.36 -1.72
CA LEU A 406 -17.82 -2.24 -0.81
C LEU A 406 -16.76 -1.15 -1.06
N TYR A 407 -15.49 -1.53 -1.12
CA TYR A 407 -14.40 -0.56 -1.24
C TYR A 407 -14.19 -0.03 -2.64
N LYS A 408 -14.58 -0.76 -3.70
CA LYS A 408 -14.70 -0.18 -5.04
C LYS A 408 -15.67 0.99 -5.01
N TYR A 409 -16.83 0.84 -4.38
CA TYR A 409 -17.78 1.94 -4.23
C TYR A 409 -17.20 3.08 -3.39
N GLU A 410 -16.60 2.79 -2.23
CA GLU A 410 -16.03 3.82 -1.35
C GLU A 410 -14.86 4.58 -2.02
N MET A 411 -14.06 3.93 -2.88
CA MET A 411 -12.87 4.50 -3.51
C MET A 411 -13.09 5.12 -4.88
N THR A 412 -14.08 4.62 -5.64
CA THR A 412 -14.28 4.99 -7.05
C THR A 412 -15.69 5.52 -7.32
N GLY A 413 -16.60 5.46 -6.35
CA GLY A 413 -18.01 5.81 -6.51
C GLY A 413 -18.83 4.86 -7.40
N ILE A 414 -18.23 3.80 -7.94
CA ILE A 414 -18.93 2.82 -8.79
C ILE A 414 -19.80 1.91 -7.92
N LYS A 415 -21.11 1.92 -8.18
CA LYS A 415 -22.09 1.05 -7.52
C LYS A 415 -22.22 -0.27 -8.28
N ASP A 416 -21.90 -1.39 -7.63
CA ASP A 416 -22.02 -2.74 -8.20
C ASP A 416 -23.14 -3.52 -7.52
N MET A 417 -24.38 -3.09 -7.77
CA MET A 417 -25.56 -3.60 -7.09
C MET A 417 -25.85 -5.07 -7.43
N GLU A 418 -25.55 -5.50 -8.65
CA GLU A 418 -25.77 -6.87 -9.13
C GLU A 418 -24.85 -7.87 -8.42
N SER A 419 -23.64 -7.45 -8.06
CA SER A 419 -22.65 -8.32 -7.42
C SER A 419 -22.89 -8.53 -5.93
N ILE A 420 -23.68 -7.67 -5.26
CA ILE A 420 -23.94 -7.76 -3.82
C ILE A 420 -24.52 -9.14 -3.46
N ASP A 421 -25.48 -9.64 -4.24
CA ASP A 421 -26.17 -10.91 -3.96
C ASP A 421 -25.25 -12.14 -4.11
N ARG A 422 -24.07 -11.98 -4.71
CA ARG A 422 -23.06 -13.05 -4.81
C ARG A 422 -22.32 -13.29 -3.50
N TYR A 423 -22.19 -12.27 -2.66
CA TYR A 423 -21.35 -12.33 -1.45
C TYR A 423 -22.07 -11.98 -0.16
N TYR A 424 -23.24 -11.34 -0.23
CA TYR A 424 -23.98 -10.88 0.94
C TYR A 424 -25.35 -11.53 1.03
N VAL A 425 -25.74 -11.93 2.25
CA VAL A 425 -27.08 -12.49 2.50
C VAL A 425 -27.63 -12.00 3.84
N ASP A 426 -28.94 -11.79 3.90
CA ASP A 426 -29.62 -11.55 5.17
C ASP A 426 -30.00 -12.89 5.83
N THR A 427 -29.99 -12.90 7.16
CA THR A 427 -30.28 -14.08 8.00
C THR A 427 -31.22 -13.67 9.14
N GLU A 428 -32.03 -14.63 9.60
CA GLU A 428 -32.94 -14.42 10.74
C GLU A 428 -32.40 -15.04 12.04
N ASN A 429 -31.52 -16.04 11.96
CA ASN A 429 -30.89 -16.67 13.13
C ASN A 429 -29.39 -16.96 12.90
N PRO A 430 -28.47 -16.17 13.48
CA PRO A 430 -28.75 -14.89 14.14
C PRO A 430 -29.31 -13.85 13.15
N THR A 431 -30.05 -12.85 13.64
CA THR A 431 -30.57 -11.79 12.76
C THR A 431 -29.46 -10.84 12.32
N GLN A 432 -29.08 -10.89 11.04
CA GLN A 432 -28.02 -10.07 10.44
C GLN A 432 -28.37 -9.74 8.99
N TRP A 433 -28.19 -8.48 8.58
CA TRP A 433 -28.73 -7.94 7.34
C TRP A 433 -27.66 -7.22 6.48
N ALA A 434 -26.49 -7.85 6.27
CA ALA A 434 -25.43 -7.23 5.47
C ALA A 434 -25.85 -6.94 4.02
N ASN A 435 -26.73 -7.73 3.41
CA ASN A 435 -27.19 -7.47 2.05
C ASN A 435 -28.00 -6.17 2.00
N PHE A 436 -28.95 -6.01 2.93
CA PHE A 436 -29.69 -4.77 3.10
C PHE A 436 -28.77 -3.58 3.41
N ASP A 437 -27.83 -3.72 4.34
CA ASP A 437 -26.94 -2.63 4.80
C ASP A 437 -26.07 -2.11 3.65
N VAL A 438 -25.40 -3.00 2.89
CA VAL A 438 -24.56 -2.61 1.74
C VAL A 438 -25.38 -1.98 0.62
N LYS A 439 -26.57 -2.54 0.29
CA LYS A 439 -27.47 -1.92 -0.69
C LYS A 439 -27.95 -0.53 -0.25
N THR A 440 -28.15 -0.35 1.05
CA THR A 440 -28.59 0.93 1.62
C THR A 440 -27.47 1.96 1.58
N ILE A 441 -26.24 1.58 1.95
CA ILE A 441 -25.03 2.40 1.80
C ILE A 441 -24.92 2.94 0.37
N MET A 442 -25.00 2.07 -0.64
CA MET A 442 -24.86 2.49 -2.05
C MET A 442 -26.05 3.33 -2.55
N LYS A 443 -27.24 3.19 -1.97
CA LYS A 443 -28.42 3.99 -2.36
C LYS A 443 -28.41 5.39 -1.75
N GLU A 444 -28.13 5.48 -0.46
CA GLU A 444 -28.26 6.73 0.30
C GLU A 444 -27.03 7.63 0.21
N ARG A 445 -25.83 7.03 0.12
CA ARG A 445 -24.60 7.82 0.08
C ARG A 445 -24.30 8.21 -1.37
N GLU A 446 -24.22 9.52 -1.61
CA GLU A 446 -23.64 10.04 -2.84
C GLU A 446 -22.18 10.42 -2.58
N LYS A 447 -21.29 9.88 -3.42
CA LYS A 447 -19.86 10.18 -3.41
C LYS A 447 -19.60 11.24 -4.49
N ALA A 448 -20.12 12.45 -4.26
CA ALA A 448 -20.10 13.55 -5.24
C ALA A 448 -18.67 14.06 -5.53
N ASP A 449 -17.75 13.91 -4.57
CA ASP A 449 -16.38 14.46 -4.64
C ASP A 449 -15.33 13.44 -5.11
N PHE A 450 -15.73 12.25 -5.57
CA PHE A 450 -14.80 11.21 -6.03
C PHE A 450 -14.62 11.27 -7.54
N VAL A 451 -13.38 11.14 -8.01
CA VAL A 451 -13.11 10.93 -9.43
C VAL A 451 -13.63 9.54 -9.79
N LYS A 452 -14.82 9.51 -10.41
CA LYS A 452 -15.48 8.27 -10.80
C LYS A 452 -14.58 7.47 -11.72
N GLY A 453 -14.39 6.18 -11.38
CA GLY A 453 -13.64 5.24 -12.21
C GLY A 453 -12.12 5.36 -12.12
N CYS A 454 -11.57 5.95 -11.06
CA CYS A 454 -10.14 5.86 -10.78
C CYS A 454 -9.71 4.41 -10.43
N ASP A 455 -8.46 4.07 -10.74
CA ASP A 455 -7.86 2.82 -10.31
C ASP A 455 -7.60 2.83 -8.80
N TYR A 456 -7.73 1.67 -8.17
CA TYR A 456 -7.47 1.50 -6.76
C TYR A 456 -6.81 0.15 -6.48
N VAL A 457 -6.08 0.10 -5.36
CA VAL A 457 -5.49 -1.12 -4.83
C VAL A 457 -5.97 -1.34 -3.40
N MET A 458 -6.16 -2.59 -3.03
CA MET A 458 -6.60 -2.99 -1.69
C MET A 458 -5.71 -4.11 -1.16
N SER A 459 -5.43 -4.07 0.14
CA SER A 459 -4.84 -5.16 0.90
C SER A 459 -5.76 -5.57 2.03
N ILE A 460 -5.93 -6.88 2.22
CA ILE A 460 -6.75 -7.44 3.28
C ILE A 460 -5.88 -8.40 4.09
N ARG A 461 -5.77 -8.13 5.39
CA ARG A 461 -5.09 -9.00 6.35
C ARG A 461 -6.10 -9.59 7.32
N VAL A 462 -6.17 -10.90 7.39
CA VAL A 462 -6.98 -11.61 8.38
C VAL A 462 -6.16 -11.84 9.64
N ASP A 463 -6.62 -11.34 10.77
CA ASP A 463 -5.95 -11.54 12.06
C ASP A 463 -6.31 -12.92 12.64
N TYR A 464 -7.59 -13.30 12.59
CA TYR A 464 -8.05 -14.66 12.94
C TYR A 464 -9.39 -15.01 12.28
N VAL A 465 -9.69 -16.31 12.25
CA VAL A 465 -10.98 -16.89 11.84
C VAL A 465 -11.44 -17.84 12.94
N GLU A 466 -12.60 -17.58 13.51
CA GLU A 466 -13.32 -18.50 14.39
C GLU A 466 -14.39 -19.23 13.56
N PHE A 467 -14.38 -20.56 13.60
CA PHE A 467 -15.27 -21.39 12.81
C PHE A 467 -16.16 -22.24 13.71
N ASP A 468 -17.48 -22.19 13.47
CA ASP A 468 -18.48 -22.99 14.17
C ASP A 468 -19.24 -23.86 13.16
N SER A 469 -19.12 -25.17 13.31
CA SER A 469 -19.82 -26.16 12.47
C SER A 469 -20.87 -26.96 13.24
N SER A 470 -21.22 -26.54 14.45
CA SER A 470 -22.17 -27.25 15.31
C SER A 470 -23.64 -27.06 14.89
N GLY A 471 -23.93 -25.99 14.15
CA GLY A 471 -25.28 -25.64 13.66
C GLY A 471 -25.67 -26.34 12.35
N GLN A 472 -26.93 -26.15 11.94
CA GLN A 472 -27.44 -26.60 10.63
C GLN A 472 -26.74 -25.87 9.47
N GLU A 473 -26.46 -24.59 9.64
CA GLU A 473 -25.63 -23.78 8.74
C GLU A 473 -24.32 -23.44 9.46
N PRO A 474 -23.14 -23.85 8.94
CA PRO A 474 -21.86 -23.45 9.50
C PRO A 474 -21.69 -21.94 9.52
N LEU A 475 -21.07 -21.42 10.57
CA LEU A 475 -20.80 -19.99 10.79
C LEU A 475 -19.30 -19.73 10.86
N ALA A 476 -18.89 -18.52 10.51
CA ALA A 476 -17.55 -18.04 10.76
C ALA A 476 -17.57 -16.57 11.23
N SER A 477 -16.75 -16.27 12.22
CA SER A 477 -16.49 -14.91 12.69
C SER A 477 -15.04 -14.56 12.38
N VAL A 478 -14.82 -13.49 11.62
CA VAL A 478 -13.51 -13.12 11.09
C VAL A 478 -13.15 -11.72 11.54
N ARG A 479 -11.97 -11.59 12.17
CA ARG A 479 -11.33 -10.29 12.36
C ARG A 479 -10.34 -10.05 11.26
N LEU A 480 -10.47 -8.91 10.59
CA LEU A 480 -9.59 -8.53 9.51
C LEU A 480 -9.33 -7.03 9.51
N ARG A 481 -8.27 -6.65 8.81
CA ARG A 481 -7.91 -5.28 8.51
C ARG A 481 -7.89 -5.10 7.00
N ALA A 482 -8.61 -4.10 6.51
CA ALA A 482 -8.62 -3.71 5.11
C ALA A 482 -7.97 -2.34 4.95
N PHE A 483 -7.06 -2.22 3.99
CA PHE A 483 -6.48 -0.95 3.59
C PHE A 483 -6.59 -0.79 2.09
N GLY A 484 -6.78 0.43 1.62
CA GLY A 484 -6.69 0.69 0.20
C GLY A 484 -6.32 2.13 -0.10
N GLN A 485 -5.95 2.34 -1.36
CA GLN A 485 -5.63 3.65 -1.90
C GLN A 485 -5.99 3.72 -3.38
N ASN A 486 -6.36 4.90 -3.87
CA ASN A 486 -6.57 5.14 -5.29
C ASN A 486 -5.44 5.98 -5.90
N SER A 487 -5.47 6.13 -7.23
CA SER A 487 -4.48 6.90 -7.99
C SER A 487 -4.39 8.38 -7.58
N TYR A 488 -5.43 8.93 -6.96
CA TYR A 488 -5.48 10.31 -6.47
C TYR A 488 -4.94 10.47 -5.04
N GLY A 489 -4.43 9.40 -4.43
CA GLY A 489 -3.85 9.43 -3.08
C GLY A 489 -4.87 9.41 -1.95
N GLN A 490 -6.18 9.26 -2.24
CA GLN A 490 -7.16 8.94 -1.20
C GLN A 490 -6.86 7.54 -0.67
N SER A 491 -7.00 7.35 0.64
CA SER A 491 -6.74 6.06 1.27
C SER A 491 -7.72 5.79 2.41
N PHE A 492 -7.97 4.52 2.68
CA PHE A 492 -8.72 4.05 3.84
C PHE A 492 -7.92 3.00 4.60
N GLY A 493 -8.29 2.79 5.85
CA GLY A 493 -7.72 1.76 6.71
C GLY A 493 -8.66 1.45 7.84
N ASP A 494 -9.36 0.32 7.75
CA ASP A 494 -10.40 -0.06 8.71
C ASP A 494 -10.14 -1.46 9.26
N ASP A 495 -10.42 -1.62 10.55
CA ASP A 495 -10.50 -2.92 11.20
C ASP A 495 -11.98 -3.38 11.20
N HIS A 496 -12.23 -4.61 10.77
CA HIS A 496 -13.57 -5.19 10.70
C HIS A 496 -13.69 -6.45 11.53
N SER A 497 -14.85 -6.62 12.16
CA SER A 497 -15.39 -7.92 12.52
C SER A 497 -16.45 -8.30 11.49
N VAL A 498 -16.27 -9.41 10.79
CA VAL A 498 -17.17 -9.87 9.72
C VAL A 498 -17.74 -11.24 10.09
N GLU A 499 -19.06 -11.34 10.00
CA GLU A 499 -19.79 -12.57 10.25
C GLU A 499 -20.18 -13.22 8.93
N LEU A 500 -20.04 -14.54 8.84
CA LEU A 500 -20.34 -15.31 7.65
C LEU A 500 -21.18 -16.55 7.97
N VAL A 501 -21.96 -16.97 6.99
CA VAL A 501 -22.73 -18.22 7.01
C VAL A 501 -22.46 -19.02 5.75
N LYS A 502 -22.46 -20.34 5.88
CA LYS A 502 -22.41 -21.26 4.75
C LYS A 502 -23.81 -21.73 4.37
N LYS A 503 -24.23 -21.43 3.14
CA LYS A 503 -25.48 -21.93 2.54
C LYS A 503 -25.16 -22.82 1.35
N GLY A 504 -25.47 -24.11 1.47
CA GLY A 504 -25.05 -25.11 0.49
C GLY A 504 -23.52 -25.23 0.44
N GLN A 505 -22.93 -24.92 -0.71
CA GLN A 505 -21.47 -24.97 -0.91
C GLN A 505 -20.80 -23.60 -0.83
N ALA A 506 -21.57 -22.51 -0.69
CA ALA A 506 -21.05 -21.14 -0.74
C ALA A 506 -21.11 -20.45 0.63
N TRP A 507 -20.13 -19.58 0.84
CA TRP A 507 -20.03 -18.70 2.01
C TRP A 507 -20.56 -17.30 1.66
N TYR A 508 -21.26 -16.69 2.60
CA TYR A 508 -21.84 -15.36 2.46
C TYR A 508 -21.53 -14.51 3.69
N ILE A 509 -21.26 -13.23 3.49
CA ILE A 509 -21.18 -12.23 4.55
C ILE A 509 -22.61 -11.89 5.01
N THR A 510 -22.82 -11.96 6.32
CA THR A 510 -24.13 -11.73 6.94
C THR A 510 -24.16 -10.47 7.79
N GLY A 511 -23.02 -10.01 8.32
CA GLY A 511 -22.95 -8.79 9.12
C GLY A 511 -21.54 -8.24 9.30
N PHE A 512 -21.45 -6.91 9.41
CA PHE A 512 -20.25 -6.21 9.90
C PHE A 512 -20.48 -5.74 11.33
N SER A 513 -19.55 -6.03 12.24
CA SER A 513 -19.57 -5.59 13.65
C SER A 513 -20.89 -5.90 14.35
N THR A 514 -21.43 -7.11 14.13
CA THR A 514 -22.73 -7.52 14.68
C THR A 514 -22.62 -8.48 15.86
N PHE A 515 -21.50 -9.21 15.99
CA PHE A 515 -21.10 -9.98 17.17
C PHE A 515 -22.21 -10.89 17.76
N PRO A 516 -22.83 -11.77 16.94
CA PRO A 516 -24.06 -12.50 17.30
C PRO A 516 -23.96 -13.31 18.59
N GLN A 517 -22.76 -13.78 18.95
CA GLN A 517 -22.52 -14.66 20.09
C GLN A 517 -22.00 -13.93 21.35
N LYS A 518 -21.80 -12.60 21.30
CA LYS A 518 -21.20 -11.85 22.43
C LYS A 518 -22.29 -11.36 23.41
N SER A 519 -21.99 -11.43 24.71
CA SER A 519 -22.92 -11.01 25.78
C SER A 519 -23.26 -9.52 25.74
N GLU A 520 -22.36 -8.68 25.23
CA GLU A 520 -22.64 -7.25 25.04
C GLU A 520 -23.74 -7.02 23.99
N ARG A 521 -23.82 -7.86 22.95
CA ARG A 521 -24.92 -7.80 21.99
C ARG A 521 -26.27 -8.06 22.65
N GLU A 522 -26.32 -9.06 23.53
CA GLU A 522 -27.54 -9.37 24.28
C GLU A 522 -27.99 -8.18 25.14
N ARG A 523 -27.05 -7.50 25.82
CA ARG A 523 -27.35 -6.29 26.59
C ARG A 523 -27.93 -5.16 25.72
N ALA A 524 -27.36 -4.92 24.55
CA ALA A 524 -27.89 -3.94 23.60
C ALA A 524 -29.28 -4.35 23.10
N MET A 525 -29.50 -5.63 22.79
CA MET A 525 -30.79 -6.16 22.34
C MET A 525 -31.89 -5.94 23.40
N GLN A 526 -31.62 -6.24 24.66
CA GLN A 526 -32.57 -6.02 25.76
C GLN A 526 -32.92 -4.54 25.94
N ALA A 527 -31.93 -3.64 25.80
CA ALA A 527 -32.17 -2.20 25.81
C ALA A 527 -33.03 -1.76 24.60
N ALA A 528 -32.75 -2.28 23.41
CA ALA A 528 -33.53 -1.98 22.21
C ALA A 528 -34.99 -2.45 22.34
N LEU A 529 -35.22 -3.66 22.87
CA LEU A 529 -36.57 -4.16 23.15
C LEU A 529 -37.33 -3.24 24.11
N LYS A 530 -36.66 -2.76 25.16
CA LYS A 530 -37.26 -1.79 26.10
C LYS A 530 -37.71 -0.52 25.38
N TYR A 531 -36.85 0.07 24.55
CA TYR A 531 -37.20 1.30 23.82
C TYR A 531 -38.22 1.07 22.72
N MET A 532 -38.20 -0.08 22.06
CA MET A 532 -39.21 -0.50 21.09
C MET A 532 -40.59 -0.57 21.76
N ASN A 533 -40.70 -1.19 22.93
CA ASN A 533 -41.95 -1.26 23.70
C ASN A 533 -42.44 0.13 24.10
N MET A 534 -41.55 1.02 24.56
CA MET A 534 -41.90 2.40 24.86
C MET A 534 -42.45 3.14 23.62
N ALA A 535 -41.87 2.92 22.45
CA ALA A 535 -42.38 3.49 21.20
C ALA A 535 -43.75 2.92 20.79
N SER A 536 -43.98 1.62 21.00
CA SER A 536 -45.28 0.97 20.77
C SER A 536 -46.37 1.43 21.76
N GLU A 537 -45.98 1.90 22.94
CA GLU A 537 -46.88 2.49 23.93
C GLU A 537 -47.12 4.00 23.70
N GLY A 538 -46.35 4.63 22.79
CA GLY A 538 -46.35 6.08 22.57
C GLY A 538 -45.68 6.88 23.68
N SER A 539 -44.85 6.24 24.52
CA SER A 539 -44.14 6.86 25.64
C SER A 539 -42.70 7.28 25.29
N LEU A 540 -42.22 6.93 24.10
CA LEU A 540 -40.94 7.38 23.57
C LEU A 540 -41.14 8.67 22.75
N GLY A 541 -40.74 9.82 23.31
CA GLY A 541 -41.01 11.14 22.72
C GLY A 541 -40.59 11.26 21.24
N GLY A 542 -41.50 11.75 20.41
CA GLY A 542 -41.28 12.02 18.98
C GLY A 542 -41.63 10.87 18.03
N ILE A 543 -41.93 9.67 18.52
CA ILE A 543 -42.16 8.48 17.69
C ILE A 543 -43.29 7.64 18.27
N ASP A 544 -44.26 7.29 17.43
CA ASP A 544 -45.44 6.53 17.83
C ASP A 544 -45.59 5.30 16.92
N PHE A 545 -45.34 4.13 17.49
CA PHE A 545 -45.59 2.84 16.83
C PHE A 545 -46.85 2.15 17.34
N LYS A 546 -47.75 2.88 17.99
CA LYS A 546 -48.97 2.31 18.57
C LYS A 546 -49.84 1.63 17.50
N GLY A 547 -50.16 0.36 17.76
CA GLY A 547 -50.94 -0.48 16.85
C GLY A 547 -50.19 -0.98 15.62
N LEU A 548 -48.87 -0.78 15.55
CA LEU A 548 -48.01 -1.35 14.50
C LEU A 548 -47.35 -2.63 15.00
N ASP A 549 -47.09 -3.55 14.08
CA ASP A 549 -46.27 -4.75 14.35
C ASP A 549 -44.80 -4.40 14.15
N VAL A 550 -44.04 -4.39 15.25
CA VAL A 550 -42.62 -3.99 15.28
C VAL A 550 -41.76 -5.14 15.77
N SER A 551 -40.69 -5.44 15.03
CA SER A 551 -39.71 -6.45 15.40
C SER A 551 -38.27 -5.97 15.22
N LEU A 552 -37.35 -6.54 16.00
CA LEU A 552 -35.93 -6.24 15.89
C LEU A 552 -35.31 -6.86 14.64
N GLY A 553 -34.34 -6.14 14.08
CA GLY A 553 -33.48 -6.57 13.00
C GLY A 553 -32.02 -6.73 13.45
N GLN A 554 -31.10 -6.39 12.54
CA GLN A 554 -29.67 -6.38 12.85
C GLN A 554 -29.35 -5.36 13.95
N ILE A 555 -28.43 -5.74 14.83
CA ILE A 555 -27.72 -4.84 15.77
C ILE A 555 -26.28 -4.75 15.28
N GLN A 556 -25.78 -3.53 15.09
CA GLN A 556 -24.44 -3.26 14.60
C GLN A 556 -23.74 -2.21 15.46
N PHE A 557 -22.46 -2.44 15.76
CA PHE A 557 -21.68 -1.69 16.74
C PHE A 557 -20.58 -0.84 16.06
N TRP A 558 -20.31 0.34 16.60
CA TRP A 558 -19.22 1.21 16.14
C TRP A 558 -18.64 2.05 17.28
N ARG A 559 -17.58 2.80 16.95
CA ARG A 559 -16.94 3.78 17.82
C ARG A 559 -17.39 5.18 17.48
N CYS A 560 -18.20 5.80 18.32
CA CYS A 560 -18.80 7.12 18.09
C CYS A 560 -17.76 8.20 17.80
N ALA A 561 -16.62 8.20 18.52
CA ALA A 561 -15.57 9.20 18.32
C ALA A 561 -14.90 9.16 16.93
N ARG A 562 -15.04 8.04 16.18
CA ARG A 562 -14.43 7.87 14.86
C ARG A 562 -15.44 7.64 13.74
N ALA A 563 -16.71 7.36 14.08
CA ALA A 563 -17.70 6.86 13.13
C ALA A 563 -17.18 5.67 12.30
N GLU A 564 -16.39 4.80 12.94
CA GLU A 564 -15.79 3.59 12.36
C GLU A 564 -16.40 2.36 13.03
N PHE A 565 -16.70 1.33 12.24
CA PHE A 565 -17.17 0.03 12.73
C PHE A 565 -16.26 -0.53 13.84
N ALA A 566 -16.87 -1.17 14.83
CA ALA A 566 -16.13 -1.72 15.95
C ALA A 566 -15.52 -3.07 15.55
N ALA A 567 -14.20 -3.16 15.54
CA ALA A 567 -13.51 -4.44 15.34
C ALA A 567 -13.65 -5.39 16.53
N ASP A 568 -13.84 -4.83 17.73
CA ASP A 568 -14.11 -5.56 18.98
C ASP A 568 -15.28 -4.90 19.69
N ILE A 569 -16.21 -5.72 20.18
CA ILE A 569 -17.43 -5.23 20.83
C ILE A 569 -17.14 -4.51 22.16
N GLU A 570 -16.02 -4.83 22.80
CA GLU A 570 -15.57 -4.21 24.05
C GLU A 570 -15.22 -2.73 23.87
N TYR A 571 -14.82 -2.32 22.67
CA TYR A 571 -14.52 -0.93 22.33
C TYR A 571 -15.71 -0.18 21.72
N ALA A 572 -16.84 -0.86 21.51
CA ALA A 572 -18.05 -0.21 21.02
C ALA A 572 -18.70 0.64 22.11
N ASP A 573 -18.92 1.91 21.79
CA ASP A 573 -19.65 2.88 22.61
C ASP A 573 -20.96 3.32 21.94
N CYS A 574 -21.22 2.89 20.69
CA CYS A 574 -22.45 3.17 19.97
C CYS A 574 -22.94 1.95 19.19
N CYS A 575 -24.26 1.83 19.03
CA CYS A 575 -24.87 0.82 18.19
C CYS A 575 -26.15 1.30 17.50
N LYS A 576 -26.45 0.66 16.37
CA LYS A 576 -27.65 0.89 15.56
C LYS A 576 -28.41 -0.41 15.51
N VAL A 577 -29.72 -0.30 15.66
CA VAL A 577 -30.64 -1.41 15.63
C VAL A 577 -31.66 -1.13 14.54
N TYR A 578 -31.74 -2.00 13.55
CA TYR A 578 -32.83 -1.92 12.58
C TYR A 578 -34.12 -2.43 13.21
N LEU A 579 -35.22 -1.73 12.95
CA LEU A 579 -36.57 -2.14 13.35
C LEU A 579 -37.38 -2.38 12.09
N LYS A 580 -38.00 -3.57 11.97
CA LYS A 580 -39.03 -3.85 10.96
C LYS A 580 -40.35 -3.33 11.52
N VAL A 581 -40.99 -2.39 10.81
CA VAL A 581 -42.31 -1.86 11.19
C VAL A 581 -43.30 -2.22 10.10
N ASN A 582 -44.28 -3.05 10.43
CA ASN A 582 -45.38 -3.43 9.56
C ASN A 582 -46.62 -2.61 9.93
N GLY A 583 -47.08 -1.77 9.00
CA GLY A 583 -48.27 -0.95 9.18
C GLY A 583 -49.22 -1.02 7.98
N ALA A 584 -50.33 -0.29 8.06
CA ALA A 584 -51.34 -0.24 7.00
C ALA A 584 -50.82 0.26 5.65
N LYS A 585 -49.72 1.03 5.64
CA LYS A 585 -49.06 1.56 4.42
C LYS A 585 -47.96 0.64 3.87
N GLY A 586 -47.78 -0.55 4.45
CA GLY A 586 -46.75 -1.51 4.07
C GLY A 586 -45.64 -1.64 5.13
N ARG A 587 -44.53 -2.27 4.71
CA ARG A 587 -43.37 -2.55 5.56
C ARG A 587 -42.33 -1.44 5.41
N SER A 588 -41.85 -0.91 6.53
CA SER A 588 -40.79 0.10 6.60
C SER A 588 -39.67 -0.36 7.53
N VAL A 589 -38.47 0.18 7.32
CA VAL A 589 -37.32 -0.05 8.19
C VAL A 589 -36.96 1.25 8.88
N TYR A 590 -36.76 1.17 10.19
CA TYR A 590 -36.25 2.28 10.99
C TYR A 590 -34.88 1.92 11.56
N ARG A 591 -34.03 2.93 11.79
CA ARG A 591 -32.75 2.85 12.49
C ARG A 591 -32.92 3.44 13.88
N MET A 592 -32.79 2.65 14.94
CA MET A 592 -32.64 3.11 16.32
C MET A 592 -31.15 3.24 16.64
N THR A 593 -30.71 4.41 17.08
CA THR A 593 -29.33 4.62 17.56
C THR A 593 -29.31 4.65 19.09
N MET A 594 -28.35 3.95 19.68
CA MET A 594 -28.10 3.93 21.11
C MET A 594 -26.63 4.19 21.42
N GLU A 595 -26.36 4.88 22.53
CA GLU A 595 -25.00 5.14 23.04
C GLU A 595 -24.80 4.47 24.39
N LYS A 596 -23.58 3.99 24.62
CA LYS A 596 -23.18 3.35 25.87
C LYS A 596 -22.79 4.41 26.88
N ALA A 597 -23.52 4.44 27.99
CA ALA A 597 -23.21 5.33 29.10
C ALA A 597 -22.00 4.85 29.91
N LEU A 598 -21.48 5.72 30.78
CA LEU A 598 -20.35 5.42 31.67
C LEU A 598 -20.61 4.25 32.62
N ASP A 599 -21.87 3.99 32.95
CA ASP A 599 -22.31 2.84 33.76
C ASP A 599 -22.41 1.52 32.94
N GLY A 600 -22.10 1.57 31.65
CA GLY A 600 -22.18 0.45 30.71
C GLY A 600 -23.58 0.18 30.15
N SER A 601 -24.60 0.98 30.52
CA SER A 601 -25.96 0.84 29.99
C SER A 601 -26.10 1.46 28.59
N TRP A 602 -26.91 0.84 27.73
CA TRP A 602 -27.27 1.38 26.42
C TRP A 602 -28.43 2.35 26.56
N ARG A 603 -28.23 3.59 26.11
CA ARG A 603 -29.21 4.67 26.18
C ARG A 603 -29.68 5.06 24.79
N PHE A 604 -30.99 5.20 24.64
CA PHE A 604 -31.62 5.69 23.43
C PHE A 604 -31.12 7.09 23.05
N LYS A 605 -30.83 7.30 21.76
CA LYS A 605 -30.47 8.59 21.18
C LYS A 605 -31.54 9.07 20.20
N GLU A 606 -31.90 8.23 19.24
CA GLU A 606 -32.81 8.58 18.15
C GLU A 606 -33.40 7.34 17.47
N ILE A 607 -34.52 7.50 16.77
CA ILE A 607 -35.00 6.55 15.76
C ILE A 607 -35.42 7.36 14.53
N THR A 608 -35.06 6.87 13.34
CA THR A 608 -35.39 7.51 12.06
C THR A 608 -35.65 6.46 10.97
N ASN A 609 -36.41 6.81 9.94
CA ASN A 609 -36.58 6.02 8.71
C ASN A 609 -35.78 6.60 7.52
N GLU A 610 -34.94 7.59 7.77
CA GLU A 610 -34.03 8.22 6.81
C GLU A 610 -32.57 7.94 7.20
N ASN A 611 -31.64 8.04 6.24
CA ASN A 611 -30.20 7.84 6.48
C ASN A 611 -29.90 6.51 7.22
N LEU A 612 -30.54 5.43 6.81
CA LEU A 612 -30.45 4.12 7.46
C LEU A 612 -29.02 3.56 7.46
N SER A 613 -28.18 3.98 6.50
CA SER A 613 -26.77 3.62 6.40
C SER A 613 -25.86 4.44 7.32
N GLY A 614 -26.30 5.59 7.85
CA GLY A 614 -25.47 6.46 8.67
C GLY A 614 -25.06 5.80 10.01
N LEU A 615 -23.89 6.19 10.51
CA LEU A 615 -23.38 5.84 11.85
C LEU A 615 -23.54 7.00 12.85
N MET A 616 -24.13 8.12 12.41
CA MET A 616 -24.46 9.26 13.23
C MET A 616 -25.88 9.77 12.95
#